data_AF-A0A819W6K7-F1
#
_entry.id   AF-A0A819W6K7-F1
#
_cell.length_a   1.000
_cell.length_b   1.000
_cell.length_c   1.000
_cell.angle_alpha   90.00
_cell.angle_beta   90.00
_cell.angle_gamma   90.00
#
_symmetry.space_group_name_H-M   'P 1'
#
loop_
_entity.id
_entity.type
_entity.pdbx_description
1 polymer ?
#
loop_
_entity_poly.entity_id
_entity_poly.type
_entity_poly.pdbx_seq_one_letter_code
_entity_poly.pdbx_strand_id
1 'polypeptide(L)' 'MDDGRGRKRGDSFFDEYPELETEAKLFVADACSKKSSDFKAIHMANFIDSSYYTLLNT' A
#
# COMPACT_ATOMS: atom_id res chain seq x y z
N MET A 1 -24.32 22.01 13.29
CA MET A 1 -22.88 21.78 13.42
C MET A 1 -22.70 20.29 13.26
N ASP A 2 -22.42 19.86 12.03
CA ASP A 2 -22.18 18.46 11.70
C ASP A 2 -20.67 18.27 11.79
N ASP A 3 -20.20 17.57 12.84
CA ASP A 3 -18.81 17.19 13.02
C ASP A 3 -18.38 16.43 11.76
N GLY A 4 -17.66 17.10 10.86
CA GLY A 4 -17.11 16.56 9.62
C GLY A 4 -16.06 15.45 9.82
N ARG A 5 -16.28 14.54 10.78
CA ARG A 5 -15.64 13.23 10.93
C ARG A 5 -16.09 12.25 9.82
N GLY A 6 -16.38 12.82 8.65
CA GLY A 6 -15.84 12.38 7.38
C GLY A 6 -15.94 10.89 7.16
N ARG A 7 -17.15 10.44 6.83
CA ARG A 7 -17.43 9.26 5.99
C ARG A 7 -16.17 8.66 5.40
N LYS A 8 -15.87 7.40 5.75
CA LYS A 8 -14.91 6.53 5.06
C LYS A 8 -15.08 6.76 3.55
N ARG A 9 -14.16 7.51 2.95
CA ARG A 9 -14.26 7.99 1.57
C ARG A 9 -13.96 6.82 0.65
N GLY A 10 -15.00 6.09 0.27
CA GLY A 10 -14.89 4.92 -0.59
C GLY A 10 -14.27 3.73 0.14
N ASP A 11 -14.62 2.54 -0.33
CA ASP A 11 -13.84 1.36 -0.03
C ASP A 11 -12.41 1.63 -0.52
N SER A 12 -11.45 1.71 0.40
CA SER A 12 -10.04 1.87 0.03
C SER A 12 -9.62 0.59 -0.68
N PHE A 13 -8.73 0.66 -1.66
CA PHE A 13 -8.12 -0.55 -2.25
C PHE A 13 -7.57 -1.50 -1.16
N PHE A 14 -7.05 -0.94 -0.08
CA PHE A 14 -6.52 -1.68 1.06
C PHE A 14 -7.60 -2.18 2.05
N ASP A 15 -8.84 -1.75 1.92
CA ASP A 15 -9.97 -2.33 2.65
C ASP A 15 -10.36 -3.68 2.06
N GLU A 16 -10.36 -3.77 0.72
CA GLU A 16 -10.58 -5.03 0.00
C GLU A 16 -9.36 -5.97 0.09
N TYR A 17 -8.15 -5.40 0.11
CA TYR A 17 -6.88 -6.15 0.16
C TYR A 17 -5.99 -5.71 1.34
N PRO A 18 -6.35 -6.04 2.59
CA PRO A 18 -5.61 -5.62 3.79
C PRO A 18 -4.22 -6.27 3.90
N GLU A 19 -4.03 -7.45 3.32
CA GLU A 19 -2.73 -8.12 3.24
C GLU A 19 -1.73 -7.33 2.39
N LEU A 20 -2.17 -6.80 1.24
CA LEU A 20 -1.33 -5.95 0.38
C LEU A 20 -0.90 -4.67 1.08
N GLU A 21 -1.75 -4.11 1.95
CA GLU A 21 -1.39 -2.93 2.75
C GLU A 21 -0.23 -3.24 3.71
N THR A 22 -0.31 -4.39 4.37
CA THR A 22 0.69 -4.83 5.34
C THR A 22 2.02 -5.07 4.65
N GLU A 23 2.01 -5.79 3.53
CA GLU A 23 3.21 -6.08 2.75
C GLU A 23 3.84 -4.80 2.18
N ALA A 24 3.03 -3.89 1.64
CA ALA A 24 3.52 -2.63 1.09
C ALA A 24 4.19 -1.76 2.17
N LYS A 25 3.63 -1.72 3.39
CA LYS A 25 4.24 -1.03 4.54
C LYS A 25 5.58 -1.65 4.93
N LEU A 26 5.68 -2.99 4.97
CA LEU A 26 6.92 -3.69 5.26
C LEU A 26 7.99 -3.43 4.19
N PHE A 27 7.61 -3.46 2.91
CA PHE A 27 8.50 -3.14 1.80
C PHE A 27 9.06 -1.72 1.89
N VAL A 28 8.21 -0.73 2.18
CA VAL A 28 8.62 0.66 2.36
C VAL A 28 9.53 0.81 3.59
N ALA A 29 9.21 0.16 4.71
CA ALA A 29 10.03 0.21 5.91
C ALA A 29 11.43 -0.38 5.67
N ASP A 30 11.53 -1.52 4.97
CA ASP A 30 12.80 -2.11 4.57
C ASP A 30 13.57 -1.19 3.59
N ALA A 31 12.88 -0.65 2.59
CA ALA A 31 13.50 0.25 1.62
C ALA A 31 14.05 1.53 2.26
N CYS A 32 13.33 2.13 3.20
CA CYS A 32 13.77 3.31 3.95
C CYS A 32 14.84 3.00 5.01
N SER A 33 14.93 1.75 5.47
CA SER A 33 15.99 1.29 6.38
C SER A 33 17.36 1.21 5.68
N LYS A 34 17.36 1.08 4.35
CA LYS A 34 18.59 1.09 3.56
C LYS A 34 19.21 2.48 3.57
N LYS A 35 20.54 2.55 3.70
CA LYS A 35 21.32 3.80 3.61
C LYS A 35 21.45 4.30 2.17
N SER A 36 20.37 4.25 1.40
CA SER A 36 20.28 4.64 -0.01
C SER A 36 19.00 5.45 -0.21
N SER A 37 19.10 6.51 -1.02
CA SER A 37 17.96 7.37 -1.37
C SER A 37 17.35 7.00 -2.73
N ASP A 38 17.57 5.77 -3.19
CA ASP A 38 17.07 5.29 -4.48
C ASP A 38 15.59 4.91 -4.46
N PHE A 39 15.00 4.84 -3.26
CA PHE A 39 13.58 4.54 -3.12
C PHE A 39 12.70 5.64 -3.72
N LYS A 40 11.74 5.22 -4.53
CA LYS A 40 10.82 6.05 -5.30
C LYS A 40 9.44 5.43 -5.23
N ALA A 41 8.40 6.25 -5.34
CA ALA A 41 7.02 5.79 -5.34
C ALA A 41 6.73 4.71 -6.41
N ILE A 42 7.42 4.74 -7.55
CA ILE A 42 7.27 3.73 -8.60
C ILE A 42 7.70 2.32 -8.14
N HIS A 43 8.67 2.20 -7.24
CA HIS A 43 9.06 0.90 -6.69
C HIS A 43 7.95 0.32 -5.82
N MET A 44 7.27 1.16 -5.04
CA MET A 44 6.11 0.74 -4.25
C MET A 44 4.93 0.38 -5.15
N ALA A 45 4.64 1.17 -6.18
CA ALA A 45 3.57 0.89 -7.12
C ALA A 45 3.77 -0.46 -7.85
N ASN A 46 4.99 -0.73 -8.33
CA ASN A 46 5.32 -2.00 -8.99
C ASN A 46 5.21 -3.19 -8.03
N PHE A 47 5.59 -3.01 -6.76
CA PHE A 47 5.43 -4.04 -5.74
C PHE A 47 3.94 -4.38 -5.51
N ILE A 48 3.11 -3.35 -5.29
CA ILE A 48 1.66 -3.54 -5.07
C ILE A 48 1.00 -4.20 -6.28
N ASP A 49 1.33 -3.76 -7.50
CA ASP A 49 0.79 -4.33 -8.74
C ASP A 49 1.15 -5.82 -8.88
N SER A 50 2.43 -6.17 -8.68
CA SER A 50 2.89 -7.56 -8.74
C SER A 50 2.23 -8.45 -7.67
N SER A 51 2.10 -7.95 -6.43
CA SER A 51 1.45 -8.69 -5.36
C SER A 51 -0.05 -8.85 -5.60
N TYR A 52 -0.71 -7.84 -6.16
CA TYR A 52 -2.12 -7.91 -6.54
C TYR A 52 -2.39 -8.98 -7.61
N TYR A 53 -1.61 -9.01 -8.69
CA TYR A 53 -1.74 -10.06 -9.70
C TYR A 53 -1.43 -11.46 -9.16
N THR A 54 -0.51 -11.56 -8.20
CA THR A 54 -0.20 -12.85 -7.54
C THR A 54 -1.40 -13.33 -6.74
N LEU A 55 -2.04 -12.43 -6.00
CA LEU A 55 -3.24 -12.70 -5.22
C LEU A 55 -4.43 -13.11 -6.11
N LEU A 56 -4.63 -12.45 -7.26
CA LEU A 56 -5.70 -12.78 -8.19
C LEU A 56 -5.50 -14.11 -8.95
N ASN A 57 -4.25 -14.54 -9.14
CA ASN A 57 -3.91 -15.78 -9.85
C ASN A 57 -3.76 -17.01 -8.93
N THR A 58 -4.12 -16.87 -7.65
CA THR A 58 -4.13 -17.96 -6.65
C THR A 58 -5.55 -18.51 -6.49
#